data_AF-A0A2D6HG11-F1
#
_entry.id   AF-A0A2D6HG11-F1
#
_cell.length_a   1.000
_cell.length_b   1.000
_cell.length_c   1.000
_cell.angle_alpha   90.00
_cell.angle_beta   90.00
_cell.angle_gamma   90.00
#
_symmetry.space_group_name_H-M   'P 1'
#
loop_
_entity.id
_entity.type
_entity.pdbx_description
1 polymer ?
#
loop_
_entity_poly.entity_id
_entity_poly.type
_entity_poly.pdbx_seq_one_letter_code
_entity_poly.pdbx_strand_id
1 'polypeptide(L)'
;MHALLATCALLAPQAHPALALESTQPVQEAELDLKADLDRSVRWLRSRQAADGRYGAGVKDTAWALHAFAGCPRAYRRHHGPFVSDALDYLAEQQRDDGSIADEDTRDLERLEQSALSHLALSGYPDERSVAVLARLTAWFDTTPPGTLRSTPLGRAEAHELALRWLARRRADGSWDGEQGAVIETSRAVIELARAWSALKPPAVEPTPARRLPPFDEAERSAVIESLRRGALFLVASSEGGLWGPEGQAEAGMSAMALSALQALPAPRPPAVQQTIDDGLAWLASLQKPDGSIHDGKLANYITSASILAMARSGKAELAGHLARARGFLVALQADEGEGYSEGDLYYGGIGYGNDERPDLSNLQMALEALSAAGLEEGDETFRKALRFLERTQNRSESNDLSVREGDRVVVRSGDDGGAAYSPGESPAGHATLPDGTRHPRSYGSMTYALLKGFVFAGLKQDDPRMQAAWKWIREHYTLDVNPGFEHVDDPRAAYQGLFYYFHTMARALDLFGEEHVVDPGGVAHPWRRQLCGRLLAMQRRDDGSWVNENAPRWWEGNTVLATSYAMITLSHAMPAREDGER
;
A
#
# COMPACT_ATOMS: atom_id res chain seq x y z
N MET A 1 10.34 94.46 18.94
CA MET A 1 11.29 94.33 20.06
C MET A 1 11.24 92.88 20.53
N HIS A 2 12.37 92.17 20.37
CA HIS A 2 12.92 91.12 21.24
C HIS A 2 11.96 90.29 22.13
N ALA A 3 11.94 88.95 21.96
CA ALA A 3 12.60 87.93 22.83
C ALA A 3 11.64 87.38 23.92
N LEU A 4 11.65 86.14 24.44
CA LEU A 4 12.50 84.93 24.39
C LEU A 4 11.61 83.76 24.93
N LEU A 5 11.51 82.61 24.26
CA LEU A 5 12.06 81.26 24.63
C LEU A 5 11.52 80.53 25.89
N ALA A 6 11.23 79.23 25.68
CA ALA A 6 11.41 78.02 26.54
C ALA A 6 10.12 77.20 26.81
N THR A 7 10.00 75.85 26.67
CA THR A 7 10.80 74.73 26.13
C THR A 7 9.91 73.47 26.01
N CYS A 8 10.10 72.68 24.93
CA CYS A 8 9.83 71.25 24.59
C CYS A 8 8.68 70.46 25.27
N ALA A 9 7.70 69.81 24.61
CA ALA A 9 7.61 69.00 23.37
C ALA A 9 8.26 67.59 23.43
N LEU A 10 7.42 66.55 23.49
CA LEU A 10 7.64 65.21 22.91
C LEU A 10 6.37 64.88 22.09
N LEU A 11 6.56 64.78 20.77
CA LEU A 11 5.52 64.69 19.75
C LEU A 11 5.17 63.23 19.45
N ALA A 12 3.88 62.90 19.52
CA ALA A 12 3.26 61.86 18.69
C ALA A 12 2.63 62.54 17.46
N PRO A 13 2.77 62.00 16.24
CA PRO A 13 1.94 62.44 15.13
C PRO A 13 0.78 61.47 14.87
N GLN A 14 -0.36 62.07 14.58
CA GLN A 14 -1.66 61.46 14.35
C GLN A 14 -1.81 60.83 12.96
N ALA A 15 -2.80 59.95 12.89
CA ALA A 15 -3.26 59.17 11.75
C ALA A 15 -3.95 59.99 10.64
N HIS A 16 -3.92 59.44 9.43
CA HIS A 16 -4.91 59.64 8.36
C HIS A 16 -4.98 58.38 7.45
N PRO A 17 -6.04 58.21 6.64
CA PRO A 17 -6.97 57.08 6.72
C PRO A 17 -6.64 55.87 5.82
N ALA A 18 -7.38 54.80 6.09
CA ALA A 18 -7.30 53.46 5.53
C ALA A 18 -7.16 53.38 4.00
N LEU A 19 -6.03 52.81 3.56
CA LEU A 19 -5.95 52.01 2.33
C LEU A 19 -6.41 50.60 2.70
N ALA A 20 -7.48 50.14 2.04
CA ALA A 20 -7.92 48.76 2.11
C ALA A 20 -6.75 47.87 1.65
N LEU A 21 -6.15 47.15 2.61
CA LEU A 21 -5.27 46.04 2.30
C LEU A 21 -6.12 45.03 1.55
N GLU A 22 -5.74 44.79 0.29
CA GLU A 22 -6.19 43.63 -0.47
C GLU A 22 -6.15 42.41 0.44
N SER A 23 -7.30 41.76 0.57
CA SER A 23 -7.40 40.47 1.23
C SER A 23 -6.40 39.55 0.56
N THR A 24 -5.28 39.28 1.24
CA THR A 24 -4.39 38.18 0.89
C THR A 24 -5.27 36.94 0.90
N GLN A 25 -5.59 36.42 -0.29
CA GLN A 25 -6.11 35.07 -0.40
C GLN A 25 -5.20 34.16 0.41
N PRO A 26 -5.73 33.22 1.20
CA PRO A 26 -4.88 32.28 1.91
C PRO A 26 -4.01 31.58 0.87
N VAL A 27 -2.70 31.75 0.98
CA VAL A 27 -1.74 30.95 0.24
C VAL A 27 -2.11 29.52 0.55
N GLN A 28 -2.52 28.77 -0.48
CA GLN A 28 -2.79 27.35 -0.38
C GLN A 28 -1.48 26.70 0.08
N GLU A 29 -1.38 26.37 1.38
CA GLU A 29 -0.25 25.65 1.93
C GLU A 29 -0.17 24.34 1.15
N ALA A 30 0.93 24.12 0.42
CA ALA A 30 1.14 22.88 -0.31
C ALA A 30 0.98 21.70 0.66
N GLU A 31 0.03 20.81 0.38
CA GLU A 31 -0.31 19.73 1.29
C GLU A 31 0.88 18.76 1.42
N LEU A 32 1.41 18.61 2.63
CA LEU A 32 2.54 17.73 2.89
C LEU A 32 2.10 16.27 2.95
N ASP A 33 2.55 15.44 1.99
CA ASP A 33 2.43 13.98 2.04
C ASP A 33 3.56 13.37 2.89
N LEU A 34 3.53 13.68 4.19
CA LEU A 34 4.55 13.25 5.13
C LEU A 34 4.73 11.73 5.20
N LYS A 35 3.66 10.97 4.93
CA LYS A 35 3.74 9.51 4.94
C LYS A 35 4.63 9.02 3.79
N ALA A 36 4.41 9.51 2.56
CA ALA A 36 5.27 9.14 1.44
C ALA A 36 6.70 9.65 1.61
N ASP A 37 6.88 10.82 2.21
CA ASP A 37 8.20 11.38 2.52
C ASP A 37 8.98 10.54 3.54
N LEU A 38 8.30 10.04 4.58
CA LEU A 38 8.86 9.11 5.56
C LEU A 38 9.20 7.77 4.92
N ASP A 39 8.29 7.19 4.13
CA ASP A 39 8.52 5.91 3.45
C ASP A 39 9.75 5.97 2.51
N ARG A 40 9.99 7.10 1.84
CA ARG A 40 11.20 7.32 1.02
C ARG A 40 12.49 7.28 1.87
N SER A 41 12.47 7.98 2.99
CA SER A 41 13.63 8.14 3.87
C SER A 41 13.99 6.84 4.58
N VAL A 42 12.96 6.11 5.04
CA VAL A 42 13.12 4.80 5.66
C VAL A 42 13.66 3.77 4.67
N ARG A 43 13.23 3.80 3.39
CA ARG A 43 13.81 2.93 2.35
C ARG A 43 15.29 3.17 2.15
N TRP A 44 15.70 4.43 2.05
CA TRP A 44 17.12 4.75 1.95
C TRP A 44 17.88 4.13 3.13
N LEU A 45 17.39 4.33 4.35
CA LEU A 45 18.01 3.82 5.57
C LEU A 45 18.17 2.29 5.55
N ARG A 46 17.11 1.55 5.17
CA ARG A 46 17.14 0.07 5.05
C ARG A 46 18.21 -0.42 4.10
N SER A 47 18.38 0.24 2.96
CA SER A 47 19.39 -0.11 1.96
C SER A 47 20.85 0.09 2.43
N ARG A 48 21.06 0.60 3.65
CA ARG A 48 22.39 0.83 4.24
C ARG A 48 22.83 -0.28 5.21
N GLN A 49 22.03 -1.34 5.40
CA GLN A 49 22.44 -2.44 6.27
C GLN A 49 23.66 -3.15 5.69
N ALA A 50 24.66 -3.40 6.53
CA ALA A 50 25.82 -4.23 6.16
C ALA A 50 25.49 -5.72 6.33
N ALA A 51 26.37 -6.58 5.79
CA ALA A 51 26.16 -8.03 5.79
C ALA A 51 26.12 -8.68 7.19
N ASP A 52 26.67 -8.01 8.21
CA ASP A 52 26.61 -8.44 9.62
C ASP A 52 25.43 -7.80 10.38
N GLY A 53 24.46 -7.23 9.67
CA GLY A 53 23.24 -6.67 10.25
C GLY A 53 23.37 -5.23 10.77
N ARG A 54 24.60 -4.70 10.93
CA ARG A 54 24.81 -3.33 11.44
C ARG A 54 24.40 -2.28 10.41
N TYR A 55 24.05 -1.10 10.90
CA TYR A 55 23.96 0.11 10.08
C TYR A 55 25.14 1.03 10.38
N GLY A 56 25.61 1.75 9.36
CA GLY A 56 26.65 2.76 9.52
C GLY A 56 27.95 2.21 10.11
N ALA A 57 28.52 2.92 11.08
CA ALA A 57 29.84 2.61 11.63
C ALA A 57 29.83 1.55 12.74
N GLY A 58 28.70 1.31 13.43
CA GLY A 58 28.65 0.38 14.56
C GLY A 58 27.38 0.46 15.38
N VAL A 59 27.50 0.29 16.70
CA VAL A 59 26.37 0.28 17.65
C VAL A 59 25.53 1.56 17.60
N LYS A 60 26.18 2.73 17.56
CA LYS A 60 25.51 4.03 17.61
C LYS A 60 24.53 4.21 16.45
N ASP A 61 25.01 4.04 15.23
CA ASP A 61 24.25 4.12 13.98
C ASP A 61 23.13 3.10 13.93
N THR A 62 23.41 1.86 14.35
CA THR A 62 22.42 0.78 14.40
C THR A 62 21.28 1.07 15.37
N ALA A 63 21.58 1.60 16.56
CA ALA A 63 20.57 2.01 17.52
C ALA A 63 19.69 3.16 17.00
N TRP A 64 20.27 4.16 16.33
CA TRP A 64 19.50 5.23 15.69
C TRP A 64 18.57 4.70 14.60
N ALA A 65 19.07 3.79 13.75
CA ALA A 65 18.28 3.22 12.66
C ALA A 65 17.08 2.42 13.21
N LEU A 66 17.32 1.56 14.20
CA LEU A 66 16.28 0.79 14.88
C LEU A 66 15.25 1.69 15.57
N HIS A 67 15.68 2.77 16.25
CA HIS A 67 14.74 3.70 16.87
C HIS A 67 13.85 4.39 15.83
N ALA A 68 14.43 4.79 14.69
CA ALA A 68 13.68 5.36 13.57
C ALA A 68 12.68 4.36 12.96
N PHE A 69 13.08 3.10 12.77
CA PHE A 69 12.20 2.04 12.26
C PHE A 69 11.02 1.76 13.20
N ALA A 70 11.27 1.68 14.51
CA ALA A 70 10.23 1.42 15.50
C ALA A 70 9.22 2.57 15.65
N GLY A 71 9.69 3.81 15.51
CA GLY A 71 8.90 5.04 15.73
C GLY A 71 8.24 5.65 14.48
N CYS A 72 8.63 5.23 13.28
CA CYS A 72 7.99 5.71 12.06
C CYS A 72 6.52 5.23 11.95
N PRO A 73 5.67 5.83 11.08
CA PRO A 73 4.26 5.46 10.95
C PRO A 73 4.00 3.99 10.62
N ARG A 74 4.99 3.31 10.02
CA ARG A 74 4.92 1.87 9.71
C ARG A 74 5.18 0.99 10.94
N ALA A 75 5.84 1.51 11.98
CA ALA A 75 6.16 0.83 13.22
C ALA A 75 6.78 -0.56 13.00
N TYR A 76 7.98 -0.60 12.42
CA TYR A 76 8.66 -1.86 12.11
C TYR A 76 9.04 -2.63 13.39
N ARG A 77 9.07 -3.95 13.27
CA ARG A 77 9.28 -4.96 14.33
C ARG A 77 10.10 -6.10 13.76
N ARG A 78 10.70 -6.92 14.63
CA ARG A 78 11.59 -8.04 14.27
C ARG A 78 11.08 -8.90 13.11
N HIS A 79 9.80 -9.29 13.12
CA HIS A 79 9.22 -10.17 12.10
C HIS A 79 9.00 -9.51 10.72
N HIS A 80 9.26 -8.21 10.58
CA HIS A 80 9.03 -7.51 9.31
C HIS A 80 10.16 -7.68 8.29
N GLY A 81 11.33 -8.18 8.69
CA GLY A 81 12.40 -8.55 7.77
C GLY A 81 13.82 -8.47 8.37
N PRO A 82 14.82 -8.97 7.61
CA PRO A 82 16.24 -9.03 8.02
C PRO A 82 16.82 -7.67 8.38
N PHE A 83 16.36 -6.61 7.70
CA PHE A 83 16.72 -5.22 7.99
C PHE A 83 16.43 -4.76 9.43
N VAL A 84 15.54 -5.47 10.15
CA VAL A 84 15.28 -5.27 11.58
C VAL A 84 15.87 -6.40 12.41
N SER A 85 15.62 -7.67 12.06
CA SER A 85 16.07 -8.80 12.88
C SER A 85 17.58 -8.85 13.04
N ASP A 86 18.31 -8.63 11.95
CA ASP A 86 19.77 -8.79 11.94
C ASP A 86 20.43 -7.61 12.63
N ALA A 87 19.82 -6.42 12.55
CA ALA A 87 20.25 -5.25 13.31
C ALA A 87 20.01 -5.39 14.83
N LEU A 88 18.90 -6.02 15.22
CA LEU A 88 18.65 -6.35 16.63
C LEU A 88 19.62 -7.42 17.13
N ASP A 89 19.90 -8.43 16.31
CA ASP A 89 20.85 -9.50 16.65
C ASP A 89 22.28 -8.95 16.73
N TYR A 90 22.68 -8.04 15.82
CA TYR A 90 23.92 -7.30 15.92
C TYR A 90 24.04 -6.55 17.26
N LEU A 91 23.03 -5.76 17.67
CA LEU A 91 23.08 -5.09 18.99
C LEU A 91 23.19 -6.07 20.16
N ALA A 92 22.55 -7.24 20.06
CA ALA A 92 22.64 -8.28 21.08
C ALA A 92 24.06 -8.87 21.16
N GLU A 93 24.73 -9.06 20.02
CA GLU A 93 26.12 -9.53 19.94
C GLU A 93 27.12 -8.52 20.51
N GLN A 94 26.80 -7.21 20.43
CA GLN A 94 27.62 -6.15 21.03
C GLN A 94 27.37 -5.97 22.55
N GLN A 95 26.48 -6.78 23.16
CA GLN A 95 26.22 -6.72 24.60
C GLN A 95 27.35 -7.39 25.39
N ARG A 96 28.08 -6.59 26.17
CA ARG A 96 29.18 -7.04 27.04
C ARG A 96 28.67 -7.80 28.26
N ASP A 97 29.58 -8.46 28.98
CA ASP A 97 29.26 -9.26 30.19
C ASP A 97 28.49 -8.46 31.26
N ASP A 98 28.88 -7.20 31.46
CA ASP A 98 28.24 -6.29 32.42
C ASP A 98 26.90 -5.71 31.95
N GLY A 99 26.43 -6.07 30.74
CA GLY A 99 25.12 -5.71 30.22
C GLY A 99 25.10 -4.46 29.35
N SER A 100 26.16 -3.65 29.35
CA SER A 100 26.30 -2.52 28.42
C SER A 100 26.40 -2.99 26.96
N ILE A 101 25.99 -2.12 26.03
CA ILE A 101 26.10 -2.36 24.59
C ILE A 101 26.95 -1.24 24.00
N ALA A 102 28.10 -1.61 23.43
CA ALA A 102 29.00 -0.67 22.76
C ALA A 102 30.05 -1.42 21.92
N ASP A 103 30.56 -0.77 20.86
CA ASP A 103 31.62 -1.32 20.00
C ASP A 103 32.85 -1.72 20.83
N GLU A 104 33.58 -2.77 20.44
CA GLU A 104 34.61 -3.45 21.26
C GLU A 104 35.63 -2.50 21.94
N ASP A 105 36.13 -1.50 21.21
CA ASP A 105 37.20 -0.60 21.69
C ASP A 105 36.71 0.67 22.43
N THR A 106 35.39 0.89 22.53
CA THR A 106 34.83 2.11 23.14
C THR A 106 34.89 2.07 24.68
N ARG A 107 35.20 3.24 25.28
CA ARG A 107 35.36 3.42 26.74
C ARG A 107 34.60 4.65 27.22
N ASP A 108 34.34 4.68 28.53
CA ASP A 108 33.81 5.84 29.27
C ASP A 108 32.51 6.41 28.66
N LEU A 109 32.51 7.68 28.25
CA LEU A 109 31.32 8.42 27.80
C LEU A 109 30.71 7.89 26.51
N GLU A 110 31.53 7.41 25.58
CA GLU A 110 31.04 6.89 24.30
C GLU A 110 30.27 5.58 24.50
N ARG A 111 30.78 4.72 25.38
CA ARG A 111 30.08 3.50 25.80
C ARG A 111 28.74 3.83 26.47
N LEU A 112 28.70 4.86 27.32
CA LEU A 112 27.46 5.32 27.95
C LEU A 112 26.45 5.84 26.90
N GLU A 113 26.91 6.63 25.93
CA GLU A 113 26.07 7.14 24.84
C GLU A 113 25.49 6.00 24.00
N GLN A 114 26.33 5.07 23.54
CA GLN A 114 25.92 3.92 22.75
C GLN A 114 24.91 3.05 23.50
N SER A 115 25.20 2.72 24.76
CA SER A 115 24.29 1.96 25.61
C SER A 115 22.95 2.66 25.84
N ALA A 116 22.93 3.99 25.97
CA ALA A 116 21.70 4.75 26.15
C ALA A 116 20.83 4.76 24.89
N LEU A 117 21.47 4.92 23.73
CA LEU A 117 20.79 4.83 22.43
C LEU A 117 20.26 3.43 22.17
N SER A 118 21.04 2.38 22.46
CA SER A 118 20.58 0.99 22.34
C SER A 118 19.40 0.71 23.26
N HIS A 119 19.38 1.26 24.48
CA HIS A 119 18.22 1.15 25.37
C HIS A 119 16.96 1.79 24.77
N LEU A 120 17.09 3.00 24.22
CA LEU A 120 15.99 3.69 23.55
C LEU A 120 15.48 2.91 22.33
N ALA A 121 16.39 2.35 21.53
CA ALA A 121 16.06 1.53 20.37
C ALA A 121 15.31 0.26 20.78
N LEU A 122 15.89 -0.55 21.67
CA LEU A 122 15.34 -1.83 22.14
C LEU A 122 13.99 -1.68 22.84
N SER A 123 13.71 -0.53 23.47
CA SER A 123 12.39 -0.22 24.06
C SER A 123 11.26 -0.19 23.01
N GLY A 124 11.58 -0.01 21.73
CA GLY A 124 10.62 -0.08 20.62
C GLY A 124 10.28 -1.50 20.15
N TYR A 125 10.95 -2.52 20.68
CA TYR A 125 10.89 -3.91 20.24
C TYR A 125 10.52 -4.84 21.40
N PRO A 126 9.23 -5.10 21.64
CA PRO A 126 8.76 -5.88 22.79
C PRO A 126 8.91 -7.40 22.60
N ASP A 127 9.81 -7.87 21.73
CA ASP A 127 10.08 -9.29 21.57
C ASP A 127 11.09 -9.81 22.61
N GLU A 128 10.95 -11.07 23.04
CA GLU A 128 11.74 -11.73 24.10
C GLU A 128 13.26 -11.54 23.96
N ARG A 129 13.83 -11.70 22.76
CA ARG A 129 15.28 -11.53 22.57
C ARG A 129 15.66 -10.08 22.89
N SER A 130 14.95 -9.12 22.31
CA SER A 130 15.16 -7.70 22.55
C SER A 130 14.88 -7.31 24.00
N VAL A 131 13.87 -7.91 24.64
CA VAL A 131 13.52 -7.70 26.06
C VAL A 131 14.60 -8.27 27.00
N ALA A 132 15.17 -9.44 26.70
CA ALA A 132 16.25 -10.03 27.49
C ALA A 132 17.53 -9.17 27.43
N VAL A 133 17.88 -8.71 26.22
CA VAL A 133 18.99 -7.78 26.01
C VAL A 133 18.71 -6.45 26.72
N LEU A 134 17.51 -5.89 26.57
CA LEU A 134 17.08 -4.65 27.23
C LEU A 134 17.12 -4.78 28.76
N ALA A 135 16.73 -5.92 29.32
CA ALA A 135 16.73 -6.14 30.77
C ALA A 135 18.15 -6.11 31.35
N ARG A 136 19.11 -6.78 30.69
CA ARG A 136 20.54 -6.71 31.07
C ARG A 136 21.09 -5.29 30.96
N LEU A 137 20.75 -4.59 29.88
CA LEU A 137 21.16 -3.20 29.67
C LEU A 137 20.52 -2.25 30.69
N THR A 138 19.25 -2.47 31.05
CA THR A 138 18.56 -1.71 32.09
C THR A 138 19.23 -1.92 33.45
N ALA A 139 19.64 -3.15 33.76
CA ALA A 139 20.34 -3.46 35.01
C ALA A 139 21.74 -2.82 35.09
N TRP A 140 22.38 -2.56 33.95
CA TRP A 140 23.66 -1.85 33.90
C TRP A 140 23.51 -0.35 34.20
N PHE A 141 22.37 0.25 33.89
CA PHE A 141 22.08 1.63 34.27
C PHE A 141 21.72 1.71 35.76
N ASP A 142 22.60 2.31 36.58
CA ASP A 142 22.35 2.56 38.02
C ASP A 142 21.15 3.50 38.29
N THR A 143 20.68 4.22 37.27
CA THR A 143 19.55 5.16 37.30
C THR A 143 18.67 4.98 36.07
N THR A 144 17.54 5.69 35.96
CA THR A 144 16.80 5.76 34.69
C THR A 144 17.76 6.17 33.56
N PRO A 145 17.85 5.40 32.46
CA PRO A 145 18.77 5.70 31.37
C PRO A 145 18.56 7.12 30.82
N PRO A 146 19.63 7.89 30.55
CA PRO A 146 19.52 9.20 29.94
C PRO A 146 18.92 9.04 28.53
N GLY A 147 17.79 9.71 28.25
CA GLY A 147 17.07 9.58 26.97
C GLY A 147 15.59 9.24 27.08
N THR A 148 15.04 9.09 28.29
CA THR A 148 13.58 8.94 28.54
C THR A 148 12.80 10.26 28.43
N LEU A 149 13.24 11.21 27.60
CA LEU A 149 12.44 12.39 27.29
C LEU A 149 11.32 11.94 26.35
N ARG A 150 10.13 11.72 26.90
CA ARG A 150 8.90 11.67 26.12
C ARG A 150 8.87 12.94 25.28
N SER A 151 9.00 12.80 23.97
CA SER A 151 8.90 13.93 23.07
C SER A 151 7.55 14.60 23.30
N THR A 152 7.55 15.90 23.59
CA THR A 152 6.30 16.64 23.79
C THR A 152 5.48 16.60 22.50
N PRO A 153 4.15 16.34 22.57
CA PRO A 153 3.28 16.43 21.42
C PRO A 153 3.40 17.81 20.77
N LEU A 154 3.49 17.86 19.45
CA LEU A 154 3.55 19.10 18.69
C LEU A 154 2.16 19.64 18.40
N GLY A 155 2.00 20.97 18.43
CA GLY A 155 0.87 21.61 17.78
C GLY A 155 0.93 21.43 16.25
N ARG A 156 -0.23 21.49 15.56
CA ARG A 156 -0.29 21.28 14.11
C ARG A 156 0.59 22.26 13.32
N ALA A 157 0.62 23.54 13.71
CA ALA A 157 1.47 24.56 13.07
C ALA A 157 2.97 24.30 13.29
N GLU A 158 3.36 23.96 14.52
CA GLU A 158 4.75 23.62 14.86
C GLU A 158 5.22 22.36 14.11
N ALA A 159 4.34 21.36 13.98
CA ALA A 159 4.60 20.16 13.21
C ALA A 159 4.78 20.47 11.72
N HIS A 160 3.97 21.37 11.16
CA HIS A 160 4.08 21.79 9.77
C HIS A 160 5.41 22.50 9.50
N GLU A 161 5.79 23.47 10.35
CA GLU A 161 7.07 24.18 10.23
C GLU A 161 8.27 23.23 10.42
N LEU A 162 8.20 22.33 11.39
CA LEU A 162 9.22 21.30 11.60
C LEU A 162 9.41 20.44 10.36
N ALA A 163 8.31 19.95 9.78
CA ALA A 163 8.31 19.13 8.58
C ALA A 163 8.97 19.85 7.39
N LEU A 164 8.56 21.10 7.11
CA LEU A 164 9.14 21.89 6.02
C LEU A 164 10.65 22.10 6.19
N ARG A 165 11.11 22.40 7.41
CA ARG A 165 12.54 22.60 7.70
C ARG A 165 13.37 21.34 7.44
N TRP A 166 12.86 20.17 7.82
CA TRP A 166 13.53 18.90 7.56
C TRP A 166 13.53 18.57 6.06
N LEU A 167 12.37 18.66 5.41
CA LEU A 167 12.22 18.32 3.99
C LEU A 167 13.04 19.22 3.07
N ALA A 168 13.20 20.51 3.40
CA ALA A 168 14.02 21.44 2.62
C ALA A 168 15.51 21.04 2.55
N ARG A 169 15.99 20.25 3.51
CA ARG A 169 17.38 19.78 3.58
C ARG A 169 17.58 18.35 3.07
N ARG A 170 16.49 17.68 2.67
CA ARG A 170 16.54 16.29 2.22
C ARG A 170 17.21 16.19 0.85
N ARG A 171 18.11 15.24 0.70
CA ARG A 171 18.73 14.90 -0.59
C ARG A 171 17.73 14.22 -1.52
N ALA A 172 18.06 14.19 -2.81
CA ALA A 172 17.18 13.59 -3.83
C ALA A 172 16.90 12.10 -3.58
N ASP A 173 17.88 11.37 -3.04
CA ASP A 173 17.77 9.95 -2.67
C ASP A 173 16.94 9.70 -1.39
N GLY A 174 16.45 10.76 -0.74
CA GLY A 174 15.66 10.67 0.49
C GLY A 174 16.48 10.72 1.78
N SER A 175 17.79 10.93 1.71
CA SER A 175 18.68 10.96 2.87
C SER A 175 18.95 12.36 3.41
N TRP A 176 19.48 12.41 4.63
CA TRP A 176 20.15 13.57 5.21
C TRP A 176 21.57 13.17 5.58
N ASP A 177 22.45 14.15 5.64
CA ASP A 177 23.86 13.94 5.96
C ASP A 177 24.40 15.14 6.73
N GLY A 178 25.51 14.92 7.42
CA GLY A 178 26.08 15.88 8.34
C GLY A 178 27.24 15.28 9.13
N GLU A 179 27.62 15.95 10.23
CA GLU A 179 28.81 15.60 11.00
C GLU A 179 28.78 14.18 11.59
N GLN A 180 27.59 13.65 11.89
CA GLN A 180 27.42 12.30 12.42
C GLN A 180 27.22 11.25 11.31
N GLY A 181 27.33 11.64 10.04
CA GLY A 181 27.13 10.76 8.89
C GLY A 181 25.67 10.53 8.53
N ALA A 182 25.47 10.01 7.31
CA ALA A 182 24.15 9.98 6.69
C ALA A 182 23.15 9.04 7.37
N VAL A 183 23.60 7.94 7.99
CA VAL A 183 22.71 6.99 8.69
C VAL A 183 22.07 7.64 9.92
N ILE A 184 22.88 8.27 10.77
CA ILE A 184 22.39 8.95 11.97
C ILE A 184 21.52 10.15 11.60
N GLU A 185 21.99 11.01 10.68
CA GLU A 185 21.23 12.21 10.30
C GLU A 185 19.90 11.87 9.62
N THR A 186 19.86 10.82 8.79
CA THR A 186 18.60 10.34 8.21
C THR A 186 17.68 9.75 9.28
N SER A 187 18.20 8.98 10.24
CA SER A 187 17.40 8.41 11.33
C SER A 187 16.76 9.51 12.19
N ARG A 188 17.53 10.55 12.53
CA ARG A 188 17.04 11.73 13.26
C ARG A 188 15.94 12.46 12.49
N ALA A 189 16.12 12.67 11.19
CA ALA A 189 15.11 13.27 10.34
C ALA A 189 13.81 12.45 10.32
N VAL A 190 13.90 11.12 10.19
CA VAL A 190 12.75 10.21 10.23
C VAL A 190 12.00 10.32 11.56
N ILE A 191 12.71 10.35 12.69
CA ILE A 191 12.09 10.46 14.03
C ILE A 191 11.33 11.79 14.17
N GLU A 192 11.94 12.92 13.78
CA GLU A 192 11.32 14.23 13.87
C GLU A 192 10.12 14.37 12.91
N LEU A 193 10.25 13.84 11.69
CA LEU A 193 9.15 13.81 10.72
C LEU A 193 8.01 12.89 11.17
N ALA A 194 8.29 11.77 11.84
CA ALA A 194 7.27 10.90 12.43
C ALA A 194 6.53 11.59 13.59
N ARG A 195 7.23 12.41 14.38
CA ARG A 195 6.62 13.28 15.40
C ARG A 195 5.69 14.31 14.77
N ALA A 196 6.12 14.96 13.69
CA ALA A 196 5.29 15.90 12.92
C ALA A 196 4.06 15.22 12.30
N TRP A 197 4.25 14.04 11.70
CA TRP A 197 3.17 13.25 11.10
C TRP A 197 2.07 12.92 12.11
N SER A 198 2.42 12.61 13.35
CA SER A 198 1.44 12.29 14.40
C SER A 198 0.46 13.44 14.69
N ALA A 199 0.88 14.70 14.49
CA ALA A 199 0.06 15.89 14.65
C ALA A 199 -0.63 16.34 13.35
N LEU A 200 -0.05 16.01 12.19
CA LEU A 200 -0.53 16.42 10.87
C LEU A 200 -1.47 15.42 10.20
N LYS A 201 -1.41 14.14 10.61
CA LYS A 201 -2.21 13.07 10.00
C LYS A 201 -3.69 13.47 9.93
N PRO A 202 -4.39 13.19 8.82
CA PRO A 202 -5.78 13.54 8.67
C PRO A 202 -6.62 12.99 9.83
N PRO A 203 -7.54 13.78 10.41
CA PRO A 203 -8.46 13.28 11.41
C PRO A 203 -9.32 12.16 10.81
N ALA A 204 -9.79 11.23 11.66
CA ALA A 204 -10.79 10.27 11.23
C ALA A 204 -12.04 11.02 10.79
N VAL A 205 -12.49 10.77 9.55
CA VAL A 205 -13.71 11.38 9.01
C VAL A 205 -14.91 10.73 9.67
N GLU A 206 -15.77 11.51 10.33
CA GLU A 206 -17.00 10.99 10.92
C GLU A 206 -17.85 10.26 9.87
N PRO A 207 -18.40 9.08 10.21
CA PRO A 207 -19.12 8.27 9.24
C PRO A 207 -20.46 8.89 8.84
N THR A 208 -20.60 9.19 7.55
CA THR A 208 -21.94 9.33 6.95
C THR A 208 -22.59 7.95 6.88
N PRO A 209 -23.90 7.81 7.17
CA PRO A 209 -24.56 6.51 7.06
C PRO A 209 -24.44 5.93 5.65
N ALA A 210 -24.07 4.65 5.54
CA ALA A 210 -24.04 3.95 4.27
C ALA A 210 -25.48 3.79 3.71
N ARG A 211 -25.63 3.94 2.40
CA ARG A 211 -26.88 3.73 1.67
C ARG A 211 -26.89 2.34 1.08
N ARG A 212 -28.04 1.65 1.12
CA ARG A 212 -28.18 0.40 0.36
C ARG A 212 -27.97 0.67 -1.12
N LEU A 213 -27.23 -0.20 -1.79
CA LEU A 213 -27.03 -0.14 -3.24
C LEU A 213 -28.37 -0.34 -3.98
N PRO A 214 -28.50 0.20 -5.21
CA PRO A 214 -29.70 0.01 -6.01
C PRO A 214 -29.96 -1.48 -6.26
N PRO A 215 -31.25 -1.90 -6.31
CA PRO A 215 -31.58 -3.25 -6.77
C PRO A 215 -31.14 -3.42 -8.23
N PHE A 216 -30.89 -4.65 -8.63
CA PHE A 216 -30.40 -4.99 -9.95
C PHE A 216 -31.09 -6.25 -10.47
N ASP A 217 -31.18 -6.36 -11.79
CA ASP A 217 -31.56 -7.55 -12.52
C ASP A 217 -30.34 -8.09 -13.28
N GLU A 218 -30.37 -9.34 -13.72
CA GLU A 218 -29.36 -9.90 -14.62
C GLU A 218 -29.25 -9.09 -15.92
N ALA A 219 -28.02 -8.87 -16.39
CA ALA A 219 -27.77 -8.09 -17.60
C ALA A 219 -27.41 -8.95 -18.81
N GLU A 220 -27.92 -8.53 -19.97
CA GLU A 220 -27.55 -9.06 -21.29
C GLU A 220 -26.32 -8.34 -21.87
N ARG A 221 -25.62 -9.04 -22.77
CA ARG A 221 -24.40 -8.57 -23.43
C ARG A 221 -24.58 -7.20 -24.14
N SER A 222 -25.73 -6.97 -24.78
CA SER A 222 -26.01 -5.72 -25.49
C SER A 222 -26.09 -4.52 -24.55
N ALA A 223 -26.74 -4.68 -23.39
CA ALA A 223 -26.83 -3.66 -22.35
C ALA A 223 -25.45 -3.37 -21.73
N VAL A 224 -24.62 -4.40 -21.57
CA VAL A 224 -23.24 -4.26 -21.09
C VAL A 224 -22.39 -3.44 -22.08
N ILE A 225 -22.49 -3.69 -23.39
CA ILE A 225 -21.76 -2.90 -24.40
C ILE A 225 -22.18 -1.43 -24.38
N GLU A 226 -23.48 -1.14 -24.25
CA GLU A 226 -23.94 0.23 -24.16
C GLU A 226 -23.46 0.91 -22.86
N SER A 227 -23.44 0.18 -21.74
CA SER A 227 -22.87 0.64 -20.49
C SER A 227 -21.38 0.99 -20.62
N LEU A 228 -20.59 0.12 -21.26
CA LEU A 228 -19.18 0.36 -21.59
C LEU A 228 -18.99 1.58 -22.49
N ARG A 229 -19.86 1.77 -23.50
CA ARG A 229 -19.80 2.92 -24.39
C ARG A 229 -19.95 4.23 -23.62
N ARG A 230 -20.93 4.31 -22.73
CA ARG A 230 -21.15 5.51 -21.89
C ARG A 230 -19.97 5.77 -20.95
N GLY A 231 -19.45 4.73 -20.30
CA GLY A 231 -18.24 4.84 -19.46
C GLY A 231 -17.01 5.31 -20.24
N ALA A 232 -16.81 4.80 -21.47
CA ALA A 232 -15.70 5.20 -22.33
C ALA A 232 -15.81 6.69 -22.74
N LEU A 233 -17.01 7.16 -23.06
CA LEU A 233 -17.25 8.56 -23.37
C LEU A 233 -16.98 9.47 -22.17
N PHE A 234 -17.37 9.05 -20.96
CA PHE A 234 -17.01 9.75 -19.73
C PHE A 234 -15.49 9.82 -19.52
N LEU A 235 -14.77 8.70 -19.67
CA LEU A 235 -13.32 8.68 -19.48
C LEU A 235 -12.62 9.62 -20.47
N VAL A 236 -12.98 9.58 -21.75
CA VAL A 236 -12.42 10.50 -22.75
C VAL A 236 -12.73 11.95 -22.39
N ALA A 237 -13.97 12.26 -22.00
CA ALA A 237 -14.39 13.63 -21.65
C ALA A 237 -13.74 14.17 -20.36
N SER A 238 -13.33 13.29 -19.45
CA SER A 238 -12.65 13.65 -18.19
C SER A 238 -11.13 13.67 -18.29
N SER A 239 -10.57 13.36 -19.46
CA SER A 239 -9.12 13.36 -19.67
C SER A 239 -8.57 14.76 -19.96
N GLU A 240 -7.35 15.03 -19.48
CA GLU A 240 -6.55 16.17 -19.92
C GLU A 240 -5.48 15.68 -20.89
N GLY A 241 -5.62 16.00 -22.18
CA GLY A 241 -4.70 15.50 -23.20
C GLY A 241 -4.68 13.98 -23.35
N GLY A 242 -5.77 13.29 -23.00
CA GLY A 242 -5.86 11.83 -23.01
C GLY A 242 -5.26 11.12 -21.79
N LEU A 243 -4.92 11.87 -20.74
CA LEU A 243 -4.34 11.37 -19.49
C LEU A 243 -5.23 11.73 -18.29
N TRP A 244 -5.03 11.02 -17.17
CA TRP A 244 -5.82 11.18 -15.95
C TRP A 244 -4.95 11.18 -14.71
N GLY A 245 -5.44 11.85 -13.67
CA GLY A 245 -4.87 11.80 -12.32
C GLY A 245 -5.55 12.83 -11.41
N PRO A 246 -5.00 13.04 -10.20
CA PRO A 246 -5.56 13.97 -9.22
C PRO A 246 -5.62 15.39 -9.79
N GLU A 247 -6.74 16.09 -9.57
CA GLU A 247 -6.91 17.49 -9.99
C GLU A 247 -6.63 17.76 -11.48
N GLY A 248 -6.86 16.75 -12.34
CA GLY A 248 -6.62 16.84 -13.79
C GLY A 248 -5.17 16.61 -14.21
N GLN A 249 -4.23 16.49 -13.27
CA GLN A 249 -2.82 16.24 -13.58
C GLN A 249 -2.61 14.81 -14.07
N ALA A 250 -1.74 14.62 -15.07
CA ALA A 250 -1.39 13.29 -15.54
C ALA A 250 -0.65 12.47 -14.47
N GLU A 251 -1.19 11.30 -14.14
CA GLU A 251 -0.60 10.32 -13.23
C GLU A 251 -0.64 8.93 -13.87
N ALA A 252 0.47 8.21 -13.79
CA ALA A 252 0.69 7.00 -14.58
C ALA A 252 -0.23 5.83 -14.19
N GLY A 253 -0.48 5.62 -12.89
CA GLY A 253 -1.33 4.55 -12.39
C GLY A 253 -2.79 4.71 -12.83
N MET A 254 -3.39 5.87 -12.59
CA MET A 254 -4.77 6.16 -12.98
C MET A 254 -4.95 6.14 -14.49
N SER A 255 -3.97 6.67 -15.23
CA SER A 255 -3.99 6.62 -16.70
C SER A 255 -3.91 5.17 -17.20
N ALA A 256 -3.06 4.32 -16.64
CA ALA A 256 -2.99 2.90 -17.03
C ALA A 256 -4.30 2.14 -16.76
N MET A 257 -4.97 2.43 -15.64
CA MET A 257 -6.29 1.87 -15.35
C MET A 257 -7.36 2.35 -16.34
N ALA A 258 -7.40 3.66 -16.63
CA ALA A 258 -8.32 4.23 -17.60
C ALA A 258 -8.09 3.69 -19.03
N LEU A 259 -6.83 3.53 -19.45
CA LEU A 259 -6.48 2.96 -20.76
C LEU A 259 -6.86 1.47 -20.85
N SER A 260 -6.71 0.71 -19.77
CA SER A 260 -7.23 -0.67 -19.69
C SER A 260 -8.76 -0.72 -19.81
N ALA A 261 -9.45 0.23 -19.16
CA ALA A 261 -10.89 0.36 -19.21
C ALA A 261 -11.40 0.77 -20.60
N LEU A 262 -10.78 1.75 -21.27
CA LEU A 262 -11.16 2.12 -22.65
C LEU A 262 -11.04 0.93 -23.62
N GLN A 263 -10.05 0.07 -23.41
CA GLN A 263 -9.86 -1.15 -24.19
C GLN A 263 -10.91 -2.25 -23.90
N ALA A 264 -11.66 -2.17 -22.79
CA ALA A 264 -12.80 -3.04 -22.50
C ALA A 264 -13.95 -2.87 -23.48
N LEU A 265 -14.11 -1.69 -24.09
CA LEU A 265 -15.09 -1.48 -25.15
C LEU A 265 -14.69 -2.32 -26.38
N PRO A 266 -15.56 -3.21 -26.90
CA PRO A 266 -15.22 -4.02 -28.07
C PRO A 266 -14.96 -3.17 -29.33
N ALA A 267 -14.07 -3.65 -30.20
CA ALA A 267 -13.85 -3.05 -31.50
C ALA A 267 -15.03 -3.31 -32.48
N PRO A 268 -15.30 -2.41 -33.43
CA PRO A 268 -14.65 -1.11 -33.64
C PRO A 268 -15.08 -0.08 -32.59
N ARG A 269 -14.09 0.67 -32.07
CA ARG A 269 -14.30 1.73 -31.06
C ARG A 269 -14.52 3.08 -31.74
N PRO A 270 -15.19 4.05 -31.08
CA PRO A 270 -15.22 5.44 -31.56
C PRO A 270 -13.80 5.98 -31.81
N PRO A 271 -13.54 6.77 -32.87
CA PRO A 271 -12.20 7.25 -33.20
C PRO A 271 -11.49 7.99 -32.06
N ALA A 272 -12.21 8.83 -31.32
CA ALA A 272 -11.67 9.55 -30.16
C ALA A 272 -11.20 8.60 -29.04
N VAL A 273 -11.93 7.51 -28.80
CA VAL A 273 -11.56 6.49 -27.82
C VAL A 273 -10.29 5.76 -28.28
N GLN A 274 -10.24 5.35 -29.55
CA GLN A 274 -9.06 4.64 -30.07
C GLN A 274 -7.81 5.53 -30.06
N GLN A 275 -7.94 6.80 -30.47
CA GLN A 275 -6.84 7.77 -30.43
C GLN A 275 -6.33 7.98 -29.00
N THR A 276 -7.24 8.11 -28.02
CA THR A 276 -6.87 8.25 -26.60
C THR A 276 -6.10 7.03 -26.09
N ILE A 277 -6.52 5.82 -26.49
CA ILE A 277 -5.79 4.58 -26.16
C ILE A 277 -4.37 4.64 -26.76
N ASP A 278 -4.26 5.00 -28.03
CA ASP A 278 -3.00 4.97 -28.76
C ASP A 278 -1.99 5.96 -28.18
N ASP A 279 -2.41 7.20 -27.91
CA ASP A 279 -1.57 8.26 -27.35
C ASP A 279 -1.19 7.97 -25.89
N GLY A 280 -2.14 7.50 -25.08
CA GLY A 280 -1.89 7.18 -23.68
C GLY A 280 -0.94 5.99 -23.49
N LEU A 281 -1.04 4.95 -24.33
CA LEU A 281 -0.09 3.84 -24.31
C LEU A 281 1.32 4.27 -24.72
N ALA A 282 1.45 5.17 -25.71
CA ALA A 282 2.74 5.73 -26.08
C ALA A 282 3.35 6.56 -24.95
N TRP A 283 2.53 7.35 -24.24
CA TRP A 283 2.98 8.09 -23.06
C TRP A 283 3.46 7.16 -21.94
N LEU A 284 2.70 6.12 -21.57
CA LEU A 284 3.15 5.14 -20.58
C LEU A 284 4.48 4.49 -20.97
N ALA A 285 4.65 4.12 -22.24
CA ALA A 285 5.90 3.54 -22.74
C ALA A 285 7.09 4.50 -22.58
N SER A 286 6.86 5.81 -22.71
CA SER A 286 7.88 6.84 -22.52
C SER A 286 8.33 7.02 -21.06
N LEU A 287 7.52 6.57 -20.09
CA LEU A 287 7.85 6.66 -18.67
C LEU A 287 8.81 5.57 -18.19
N GLN A 288 9.13 4.59 -19.04
CA GLN A 288 9.97 3.47 -18.65
C GLN A 288 11.37 3.91 -18.22
N LYS A 289 11.85 3.38 -17.08
CA LYS A 289 13.14 3.68 -16.47
C LYS A 289 14.22 2.70 -16.96
N PRO A 290 15.51 3.00 -16.71
CA PRO A 290 16.62 2.11 -17.09
C PRO A 290 16.53 0.70 -16.50
N ASP A 291 15.94 0.53 -15.31
CA ASP A 291 15.70 -0.76 -14.66
C ASP A 291 14.49 -1.53 -15.23
N GLY A 292 13.75 -0.93 -16.17
CA GLY A 292 12.58 -1.51 -16.81
C GLY A 292 11.24 -1.14 -16.17
N SER A 293 11.23 -0.55 -14.97
CA SER A 293 10.01 -0.09 -14.31
C SER A 293 9.30 1.02 -15.10
N ILE A 294 7.99 1.13 -14.97
CA ILE A 294 7.17 2.17 -15.63
C ILE A 294 6.43 2.95 -14.56
N HIS A 295 6.86 4.19 -14.30
CA HIS A 295 6.21 5.07 -13.34
C HIS A 295 6.64 6.54 -13.50
N ASP A 296 5.92 7.44 -12.86
CA ASP A 296 6.21 8.89 -12.76
C ASP A 296 6.87 9.30 -11.43
N GLY A 297 7.05 8.36 -10.48
CA GLY A 297 7.91 8.57 -9.29
C GLY A 297 7.40 7.97 -7.99
N LYS A 298 6.22 7.33 -7.99
CA LYS A 298 5.63 6.65 -6.83
C LYS A 298 5.13 5.25 -7.23
N LEU A 299 4.85 4.40 -6.23
CA LEU A 299 4.16 3.10 -6.37
C LEU A 299 4.66 2.24 -7.55
N ALA A 300 5.99 2.10 -7.67
CA ALA A 300 6.63 1.54 -8.86
C ALA A 300 6.08 0.18 -9.29
N ASN A 301 5.81 -0.74 -8.34
CA ASN A 301 5.16 -2.01 -8.67
C ASN A 301 3.76 -1.81 -9.25
N TYR A 302 2.89 -1.12 -8.52
CA TYR A 302 1.48 -0.98 -8.88
C TYR A 302 1.34 -0.33 -10.26
N ILE A 303 2.07 0.76 -10.51
CA ILE A 303 2.01 1.48 -11.77
C ILE A 303 2.62 0.64 -12.91
N THR A 304 3.74 -0.05 -12.66
CA THR A 304 4.35 -0.93 -13.67
C THR A 304 3.39 -2.08 -14.02
N SER A 305 2.79 -2.73 -13.02
CA SER A 305 1.81 -3.80 -13.21
C SER A 305 0.59 -3.31 -13.99
N ALA A 306 -0.02 -2.18 -13.61
CA ALA A 306 -1.15 -1.61 -14.34
C ALA A 306 -0.78 -1.24 -15.78
N SER A 307 0.42 -0.68 -15.99
CA SER A 307 0.93 -0.32 -17.31
C SER A 307 1.13 -1.55 -18.20
N ILE A 308 1.69 -2.64 -17.66
CA ILE A 308 1.82 -3.91 -18.36
C ILE A 308 0.46 -4.42 -18.81
N LEU A 309 -0.54 -4.44 -17.92
CA LEU A 309 -1.89 -4.91 -18.25
C LEU A 309 -2.54 -4.06 -19.35
N ALA A 310 -2.38 -2.73 -19.29
CA ALA A 310 -2.85 -1.83 -20.34
C ALA A 310 -2.16 -2.07 -21.69
N MET A 311 -0.83 -2.20 -21.69
CA MET A 311 -0.02 -2.40 -22.89
C MET A 311 -0.26 -3.77 -23.51
N ALA A 312 -0.26 -4.85 -22.72
CA ALA A 312 -0.46 -6.21 -23.19
C ALA A 312 -1.84 -6.38 -23.83
N ARG A 313 -2.89 -5.78 -23.24
CA ARG A 313 -4.27 -5.83 -23.78
C ARG A 313 -4.39 -5.22 -25.18
N SER A 314 -3.49 -4.31 -25.56
CA SER A 314 -3.52 -3.65 -26.87
C SER A 314 -3.12 -4.57 -28.01
N GLY A 315 -2.38 -5.64 -27.73
CA GLY A 315 -1.83 -6.55 -28.75
C GLY A 315 -0.80 -5.91 -29.68
N LYS A 316 -0.32 -4.70 -29.38
CA LYS A 316 0.64 -3.95 -30.20
C LYS A 316 2.03 -4.55 -30.12
N ALA A 317 2.55 -5.01 -31.25
CA ALA A 317 3.85 -5.67 -31.33
C ALA A 317 5.01 -4.73 -30.94
N GLU A 318 4.89 -3.43 -31.20
CA GLU A 318 5.89 -2.42 -30.83
C GLU A 318 6.08 -2.27 -29.31
N LEU A 319 5.11 -2.70 -28.49
CA LEU A 319 5.21 -2.65 -27.03
C LEU A 319 5.93 -3.88 -26.43
N ALA A 320 6.23 -4.91 -27.24
CA ALA A 320 6.83 -6.16 -26.75
C ALA A 320 8.16 -5.92 -26.00
N GLY A 321 8.99 -5.00 -26.48
CA GLY A 321 10.25 -4.64 -25.82
C GLY A 321 10.06 -3.93 -24.48
N HIS A 322 9.00 -3.13 -24.34
CA HIS A 322 8.64 -2.47 -23.08
C HIS A 322 8.14 -3.50 -22.06
N LEU A 323 7.24 -4.41 -22.49
CA LEU A 323 6.70 -5.49 -21.67
C LEU A 323 7.80 -6.41 -21.13
N ALA A 324 8.76 -6.82 -21.97
CA ALA A 324 9.85 -7.70 -21.55
C ALA A 324 10.74 -7.08 -20.45
N ARG A 325 11.06 -5.78 -20.56
CA ARG A 325 11.83 -5.07 -19.52
C ARG A 325 11.04 -4.86 -18.23
N ALA A 326 9.77 -4.48 -18.35
CA ALA A 326 8.89 -4.28 -17.20
C ALA A 326 8.64 -5.59 -16.43
N ARG A 327 8.53 -6.72 -17.15
CA ARG A 327 8.51 -8.07 -16.57
C ARG A 327 9.78 -8.35 -15.76
N GLY A 328 10.95 -8.05 -16.31
CA GLY A 328 12.23 -8.23 -15.61
C GLY A 328 12.29 -7.45 -14.29
N PHE A 329 11.80 -6.20 -14.29
CA PHE A 329 11.68 -5.40 -13.07
C PHE A 329 10.76 -6.07 -12.02
N LEU A 330 9.58 -6.56 -12.42
CA LEU A 330 8.64 -7.20 -11.49
C LEU A 330 9.20 -8.48 -10.87
N VAL A 331 9.94 -9.29 -11.64
CA VAL A 331 10.63 -10.49 -11.13
C VAL A 331 11.67 -10.10 -10.07
N ALA A 332 12.48 -9.08 -10.36
CA ALA A 332 13.51 -8.61 -9.44
C ALA A 332 12.97 -7.96 -8.15
N LEU A 333 11.66 -7.69 -8.07
CA LEU A 333 11.04 -7.05 -6.91
C LEU A 333 10.53 -8.05 -5.86
N GLN A 334 10.51 -9.33 -6.18
CA GLN A 334 9.98 -10.34 -5.29
C GLN A 334 10.84 -10.44 -4.02
N ALA A 335 10.18 -10.53 -2.86
CA ALA A 335 10.87 -10.76 -1.60
C ALA A 335 11.42 -12.20 -1.59
N ASP A 336 12.64 -12.37 -2.06
CA ASP A 336 13.34 -13.64 -2.13
C ASP A 336 14.82 -13.50 -1.76
N GLU A 337 15.65 -14.50 -2.09
CA GLU A 337 17.07 -14.50 -1.76
C GLU A 337 17.83 -13.31 -2.35
N GLY A 338 17.38 -12.76 -3.48
CA GLY A 338 17.96 -11.55 -4.09
C GLY A 338 17.80 -10.31 -3.21
N GLU A 339 16.72 -10.27 -2.43
CA GLU A 339 16.40 -9.21 -1.47
C GLU A 339 16.77 -9.59 -0.02
N GLY A 340 17.52 -10.69 0.17
CA GLY A 340 17.97 -11.16 1.48
C GLY A 340 16.91 -11.93 2.29
N TYR A 341 15.78 -12.29 1.68
CA TYR A 341 14.76 -13.12 2.32
C TYR A 341 15.06 -14.62 2.13
N SER A 342 14.77 -15.40 3.16
CA SER A 342 14.76 -16.86 3.15
C SER A 342 13.33 -17.39 3.11
N GLU A 343 13.12 -18.64 2.69
CA GLU A 343 11.78 -19.26 2.63
C GLU A 343 11.01 -19.17 3.95
N GLY A 344 11.69 -19.17 5.09
CA GLY A 344 11.10 -19.07 6.43
C GLY A 344 10.67 -17.65 6.84
N ASP A 345 11.10 -16.61 6.11
CA ASP A 345 10.76 -15.23 6.44
C ASP A 345 9.30 -14.92 6.09
N LEU A 346 8.66 -14.14 6.96
CA LEU A 346 7.23 -13.85 6.93
C LEU A 346 6.71 -13.44 5.53
N TYR A 347 7.51 -12.68 4.79
CA TYR A 347 7.14 -12.08 3.51
C TYR A 347 7.73 -12.76 2.27
N TYR A 348 8.45 -13.87 2.42
CA TYR A 348 9.04 -14.59 1.30
C TYR A 348 8.02 -14.91 0.19
N GLY A 349 8.41 -14.66 -1.06
CA GLY A 349 7.60 -14.83 -2.26
C GLY A 349 6.62 -13.69 -2.55
N GLY A 350 6.46 -12.73 -1.64
CA GLY A 350 5.54 -11.61 -1.80
C GLY A 350 6.09 -10.49 -2.69
N ILE A 351 5.20 -9.66 -3.25
CA ILE A 351 5.54 -8.41 -3.92
C ILE A 351 4.70 -7.27 -3.31
N GLY A 352 5.36 -6.20 -2.86
CA GLY A 352 4.73 -5.00 -2.27
C GLY A 352 4.61 -3.84 -3.26
N TYR A 353 4.57 -2.58 -2.80
CA TYR A 353 4.47 -1.42 -3.71
C TYR A 353 5.78 -1.11 -4.48
N GLY A 354 6.82 -1.91 -4.27
CA GLY A 354 8.17 -1.73 -4.80
C GLY A 354 8.96 -0.63 -4.11
N ASN A 355 8.48 -0.23 -2.94
CA ASN A 355 9.01 0.87 -2.17
C ASN A 355 9.01 0.57 -0.65
N ASP A 356 8.31 -0.48 -0.21
CA ASP A 356 8.35 -1.03 1.13
C ASP A 356 8.52 -2.55 1.06
N GLU A 357 9.42 -3.14 1.87
CA GLU A 357 9.50 -4.61 2.01
C GLU A 357 8.36 -5.15 2.92
N ARG A 358 7.13 -4.65 2.75
CA ARG A 358 5.92 -5.28 3.28
C ARG A 358 5.01 -5.67 2.11
N PRO A 359 5.29 -6.79 1.45
CA PRO A 359 4.40 -7.37 0.48
C PRO A 359 2.97 -7.53 1.00
N ASP A 360 2.03 -7.42 0.08
CA ASP A 360 0.61 -7.64 0.34
C ASP A 360 -0.03 -8.36 -0.84
N LEU A 361 -1.15 -9.02 -0.56
CA LEU A 361 -1.83 -9.85 -1.54
C LEU A 361 -2.42 -9.02 -2.69
N SER A 362 -2.80 -7.77 -2.44
CA SER A 362 -3.33 -6.87 -3.46
C SER A 362 -2.28 -6.51 -4.53
N ASN A 363 -1.05 -6.21 -4.11
CA ASN A 363 0.06 -5.94 -5.03
C ASN A 363 0.59 -7.21 -5.68
N LEU A 364 0.70 -8.31 -4.92
CA LEU A 364 1.11 -9.59 -5.48
C LEU A 364 0.16 -10.05 -6.59
N GLN A 365 -1.16 -10.03 -6.36
CA GLN A 365 -2.12 -10.50 -7.35
C GLN A 365 -2.08 -9.69 -8.67
N MET A 366 -1.77 -8.39 -8.59
CA MET A 366 -1.59 -7.52 -9.75
C MET A 366 -0.29 -7.84 -10.48
N ALA A 367 0.81 -8.03 -9.75
CA ALA A 367 2.10 -8.39 -10.31
C ALA A 367 2.08 -9.76 -10.99
N LEU A 368 1.47 -10.78 -10.38
CA LEU A 368 1.35 -12.12 -11.00
C LEU A 368 0.58 -12.07 -12.33
N GLU A 369 -0.51 -11.31 -12.37
CA GLU A 369 -1.26 -11.13 -13.61
C GLU A 369 -0.46 -10.36 -14.67
N ALA A 370 0.24 -9.30 -14.27
CA ALA A 370 1.10 -8.54 -15.17
C ALA A 370 2.25 -9.40 -15.72
N LEU A 371 2.91 -10.21 -14.88
CA LEU A 371 3.95 -11.14 -15.29
C LEU A 371 3.42 -12.13 -16.35
N SER A 372 2.24 -12.72 -16.10
CA SER A 372 1.59 -13.60 -17.06
C SER A 372 1.24 -12.87 -18.37
N ALA A 373 0.66 -11.67 -18.30
CA ALA A 373 0.31 -10.86 -19.47
C ALA A 373 1.55 -10.40 -20.28
N ALA A 374 2.70 -10.23 -19.63
CA ALA A 374 3.98 -9.95 -20.26
C ALA A 374 4.71 -11.23 -20.72
N GLY A 375 4.06 -12.39 -20.68
CA GLY A 375 4.57 -13.66 -21.20
C GLY A 375 5.66 -14.28 -20.34
N LEU A 376 5.62 -14.12 -19.02
CA LEU A 376 6.40 -15.00 -18.13
C LEU A 376 5.86 -16.43 -18.26
N GLU A 377 6.75 -17.41 -18.36
CA GLU A 377 6.37 -18.81 -18.61
C GLU A 377 5.57 -19.40 -17.43
N GLU A 378 4.60 -20.26 -17.75
CA GLU A 378 3.89 -21.04 -16.75
C GLU A 378 4.87 -21.93 -15.99
N GLY A 379 4.83 -21.89 -14.66
CA GLY A 379 5.80 -22.61 -13.84
C GLY A 379 7.19 -21.97 -13.79
N ASP A 380 7.33 -20.68 -14.11
CA ASP A 380 8.51 -19.92 -13.69
C ASP A 380 8.68 -19.97 -12.15
N GLU A 381 9.92 -19.88 -11.67
CA GLU A 381 10.23 -19.92 -10.25
C GLU A 381 9.54 -18.78 -9.48
N THR A 382 9.35 -17.62 -10.11
CA THR A 382 8.64 -16.46 -9.54
C THR A 382 7.23 -16.84 -9.06
N PHE A 383 6.47 -17.59 -9.88
CA PHE A 383 5.14 -18.09 -9.53
C PHE A 383 5.19 -19.13 -8.40
N ARG A 384 6.23 -19.97 -8.37
CA ARG A 384 6.40 -20.97 -7.29
C ARG A 384 6.74 -20.30 -5.96
N LYS A 385 7.63 -19.31 -5.94
CA LYS A 385 7.97 -18.57 -4.72
C LYS A 385 6.75 -17.85 -4.17
N ALA A 386 5.93 -17.24 -5.03
CA ALA A 386 4.68 -16.58 -4.65
C ALA A 386 3.70 -17.50 -3.89
N LEU A 387 3.76 -18.82 -4.11
CA LEU A 387 2.91 -19.77 -3.41
C LEU A 387 3.08 -19.73 -1.89
N ARG A 388 4.31 -19.51 -1.38
CA ARG A 388 4.55 -19.39 0.07
C ARG A 388 3.87 -18.18 0.66
N PHE A 389 3.92 -17.04 -0.04
CA PHE A 389 3.20 -15.86 0.38
C PHE A 389 1.69 -16.07 0.37
N LEU A 390 1.16 -16.70 -0.70
CA LEU A 390 -0.26 -17.02 -0.82
C LEU A 390 -0.73 -17.92 0.34
N GLU A 391 0.03 -18.98 0.65
CA GLU A 391 -0.21 -19.86 1.79
C GLU A 391 -0.26 -19.06 3.11
N ARG A 392 0.69 -18.15 3.34
CA ARG A 392 0.76 -17.33 4.56
C ARG A 392 -0.37 -16.30 4.69
N THR A 393 -1.00 -15.93 3.58
CA THR A 393 -2.20 -15.08 3.57
C THR A 393 -3.50 -15.87 3.71
N GLN A 394 -3.51 -17.16 3.40
CA GLN A 394 -4.70 -18.00 3.51
C GLN A 394 -4.93 -18.44 4.96
N ASN A 395 -6.16 -18.32 5.45
CA ASN A 395 -6.59 -18.91 6.71
C ASN A 395 -6.85 -20.41 6.53
N ARG A 396 -5.77 -21.20 6.48
CA ARG A 396 -5.78 -22.67 6.43
C ARG A 396 -4.55 -23.22 7.15
N SER A 397 -4.69 -23.58 8.42
CA SER A 397 -3.56 -23.95 9.29
C SER A 397 -2.79 -25.18 8.80
N GLU A 398 -3.38 -26.08 8.01
CA GLU A 398 -2.66 -27.25 7.50
C GLU A 398 -1.64 -26.93 6.41
N SER A 399 -1.69 -25.73 5.81
CA SER A 399 -0.72 -25.26 4.81
C SER A 399 -0.10 -23.90 5.13
N ASN A 400 -0.51 -23.26 6.21
CA ASN A 400 -0.03 -21.94 6.60
C ASN A 400 0.82 -22.02 7.87
N ASP A 401 2.12 -21.73 7.72
CA ASP A 401 3.12 -21.70 8.80
C ASP A 401 3.23 -20.35 9.52
N LEU A 402 2.31 -19.41 9.25
CA LEU A 402 2.26 -18.08 9.85
C LEU A 402 2.38 -18.14 11.38
N SER A 403 3.44 -17.52 11.88
CA SER A 403 3.74 -17.42 13.30
C SER A 403 4.31 -16.04 13.61
N VAL A 404 3.43 -15.08 13.91
CA VAL A 404 3.88 -13.77 14.40
C VAL A 404 4.07 -13.87 15.90
N ARG A 405 5.28 -13.60 16.37
CA ARG A 405 5.68 -13.74 17.77
C ARG A 405 5.93 -12.39 18.43
N GLU A 406 5.47 -12.27 19.67
CA GLU A 406 5.92 -11.25 20.63
C GLU A 406 6.63 -12.01 21.75
N GLY A 407 7.91 -12.24 21.54
CA GLY A 407 8.73 -13.09 22.39
C GLY A 407 8.48 -14.59 22.27
N ASP A 408 8.32 -15.28 23.41
CA ASP A 408 8.07 -16.73 23.44
C ASP A 408 6.64 -17.09 23.02
N ARG A 409 5.75 -16.08 23.03
CA ARG A 409 4.35 -16.22 22.69
C ARG A 409 4.11 -15.91 21.22
N VAL A 410 3.49 -16.87 20.55
CA VAL A 410 2.84 -16.61 19.26
C VAL A 410 1.60 -15.77 19.53
N VAL A 411 1.50 -14.61 18.89
CA VAL A 411 0.37 -13.67 19.05
C VAL A 411 -0.58 -13.66 17.86
N VAL A 412 -0.07 -13.98 16.66
CA VAL A 412 -0.90 -14.17 15.47
C VAL A 412 -0.55 -15.48 14.77
N ARG A 413 -1.58 -16.24 14.39
CA ARG A 413 -1.52 -17.51 13.66
C ARG A 413 -2.53 -17.51 12.51
N SER A 414 -2.42 -18.51 11.63
CA SER A 414 -3.48 -18.79 10.64
C SER A 414 -4.81 -19.13 11.32
N GLY A 415 -5.90 -18.67 10.72
CA GLY A 415 -7.24 -19.25 10.94
C GLY A 415 -7.47 -20.50 10.06
N ASP A 416 -8.73 -20.93 9.97
CA ASP A 416 -9.15 -22.15 9.24
C ASP A 416 -10.44 -21.97 8.42
N ASP A 417 -10.83 -20.73 8.11
CA ASP A 417 -12.04 -20.47 7.31
C ASP A 417 -11.82 -20.64 5.79
N GLY A 418 -10.59 -20.83 5.35
CA GLY A 418 -10.18 -21.01 3.96
C GLY A 418 -10.00 -19.73 3.15
N GLY A 419 -10.47 -18.59 3.67
CA GLY A 419 -10.36 -17.28 3.03
C GLY A 419 -8.97 -16.65 3.18
N ALA A 420 -8.82 -15.37 2.81
CA ALA A 420 -7.52 -14.70 2.85
C ALA A 420 -7.53 -13.34 3.57
N ALA A 421 -6.43 -13.07 4.26
CA ALA A 421 -6.08 -11.77 4.81
C ALA A 421 -5.32 -10.89 3.79
N TYR A 422 -5.06 -9.62 4.14
CA TYR A 422 -4.39 -8.67 3.25
C TYR A 422 -2.90 -8.96 3.08
N SER A 423 -2.22 -9.31 4.17
CA SER A 423 -0.83 -9.76 4.18
C SER A 423 -0.66 -10.78 5.31
N PRO A 424 0.45 -11.53 5.37
CA PRO A 424 0.72 -12.45 6.46
C PRO A 424 0.57 -11.75 7.83
N GLY A 425 -0.39 -12.22 8.63
CA GLY A 425 -0.68 -11.71 9.98
C GLY A 425 -1.57 -10.47 10.08
N GLU A 426 -1.91 -9.79 8.98
CA GLU A 426 -2.59 -8.49 9.01
C GLU A 426 -3.82 -8.44 8.10
N SER A 427 -4.92 -7.88 8.61
CA SER A 427 -6.15 -7.69 7.85
C SER A 427 -6.85 -6.38 8.23
N PRO A 428 -7.27 -5.56 7.25
CA PRO A 428 -8.11 -4.40 7.50
C PRO A 428 -9.51 -4.77 8.00
N ALA A 429 -9.95 -6.01 7.83
CA ALA A 429 -11.17 -6.54 8.44
C ALA A 429 -11.01 -6.84 9.95
N GLY A 430 -9.81 -6.63 10.49
CA GLY A 430 -9.46 -6.85 11.89
C GLY A 430 -9.02 -8.29 12.16
N HIS A 431 -8.99 -8.63 13.46
CA HIS A 431 -8.56 -9.94 13.94
C HIS A 431 -9.67 -10.61 14.76
N ALA A 432 -9.65 -11.93 14.81
CA ALA A 432 -10.44 -12.71 15.75
C ALA A 432 -9.53 -13.45 16.73
N THR A 433 -9.94 -13.48 17.99
CA THR A 433 -9.21 -14.16 19.06
C THR A 433 -9.58 -15.64 19.08
N LEU A 434 -8.57 -16.51 19.05
CA LEU A 434 -8.68 -17.96 19.17
C LEU A 434 -8.79 -18.38 20.66
N PRO A 435 -9.26 -19.59 20.97
CA PRO A 435 -9.43 -20.07 22.35
C PRO A 435 -8.14 -20.03 23.20
N ASP A 436 -6.97 -20.18 22.58
CA ASP A 436 -5.67 -20.11 23.25
C ASP A 436 -5.16 -18.67 23.47
N GLY A 437 -5.98 -17.66 23.14
CA GLY A 437 -5.66 -16.25 23.28
C GLY A 437 -4.72 -15.72 22.20
N THR A 438 -4.38 -16.52 21.19
CA THR A 438 -3.76 -16.00 19.95
C THR A 438 -4.82 -15.35 19.07
N ARG A 439 -4.41 -14.60 18.06
CA ARG A 439 -5.31 -13.96 17.10
C ARG A 439 -5.08 -14.54 15.71
N HIS A 440 -6.07 -14.45 14.84
CA HIS A 440 -5.87 -14.66 13.41
C HIS A 440 -6.46 -13.46 12.64
N PRO A 441 -5.83 -13.07 11.52
CA PRO A 441 -6.37 -12.01 10.68
C PRO A 441 -7.66 -12.49 10.01
N ARG A 442 -8.70 -11.66 9.96
CA ARG A 442 -9.98 -12.04 9.37
C ARG A 442 -9.90 -12.07 7.85
N SER A 443 -10.49 -13.10 7.25
CA SER A 443 -10.68 -13.21 5.81
C SER A 443 -11.71 -12.20 5.29
N TYR A 444 -11.54 -11.71 4.07
CA TYR A 444 -12.51 -10.81 3.43
C TYR A 444 -12.51 -10.93 1.91
N GLY A 445 -13.62 -10.51 1.28
CA GLY A 445 -13.99 -10.87 -0.09
C GLY A 445 -12.91 -10.58 -1.11
N SER A 446 -12.46 -9.33 -1.19
CA SER A 446 -11.47 -8.93 -2.21
C SER A 446 -10.16 -9.71 -2.10
N MET A 447 -9.72 -10.07 -0.89
CA MET A 447 -8.48 -10.83 -0.73
C MET A 447 -8.68 -12.32 -0.93
N THR A 448 -9.84 -12.88 -0.58
CA THR A 448 -10.12 -14.29 -0.90
C THR A 448 -10.18 -14.53 -2.41
N TYR A 449 -10.76 -13.60 -3.19
CA TYR A 449 -10.69 -13.67 -4.65
C TYR A 449 -9.27 -13.43 -5.18
N ALA A 450 -8.50 -12.52 -4.59
CA ALA A 450 -7.09 -12.31 -4.94
C ALA A 450 -6.23 -13.57 -4.69
N LEU A 451 -6.50 -14.29 -3.60
CA LEU A 451 -5.88 -15.57 -3.26
C LEU A 451 -6.22 -16.63 -4.31
N LEU A 452 -7.50 -16.80 -4.64
CA LEU A 452 -7.95 -17.73 -5.68
C LEU A 452 -7.23 -17.44 -7.01
N LYS A 453 -7.19 -16.15 -7.41
CA LYS A 453 -6.47 -15.70 -8.60
C LYS A 453 -4.97 -16.04 -8.54
N GLY A 454 -4.34 -15.77 -7.40
CA GLY A 454 -2.93 -16.06 -7.16
C GLY A 454 -2.62 -17.56 -7.25
N PHE A 455 -3.48 -18.41 -6.70
CA PHE A 455 -3.32 -19.87 -6.81
C PHE A 455 -3.41 -20.37 -8.24
N VAL A 456 -4.30 -19.79 -9.07
CA VAL A 456 -4.34 -20.11 -10.50
C VAL A 456 -3.02 -19.76 -11.19
N PHE A 457 -2.48 -18.56 -10.94
CA PHE A 457 -1.18 -18.16 -11.50
C PHE A 457 0.00 -19.00 -10.96
N ALA A 458 -0.08 -19.46 -9.70
CA ALA A 458 0.87 -20.38 -9.11
C ALA A 458 0.72 -21.84 -9.62
N GLY A 459 -0.23 -22.11 -10.52
CA GLY A 459 -0.41 -23.41 -11.17
C GLY A 459 -1.12 -24.46 -10.31
N LEU A 460 -1.83 -24.06 -9.26
CA LEU A 460 -2.64 -25.00 -8.48
C LEU A 460 -3.85 -25.46 -9.30
N LYS A 461 -4.16 -26.75 -9.14
CA LYS A 461 -5.36 -27.35 -9.74
C LYS A 461 -6.60 -26.99 -8.93
N GLN A 462 -7.76 -27.04 -9.58
CA GLN A 462 -9.04 -26.78 -8.92
C GLN A 462 -9.29 -27.71 -7.72
N ASP A 463 -8.87 -28.97 -7.78
CA ASP A 463 -9.04 -29.97 -6.73
C ASP A 463 -7.99 -29.89 -5.60
N ASP A 464 -7.03 -28.95 -5.67
CA ASP A 464 -6.08 -28.71 -4.60
C ASP A 464 -6.82 -28.29 -3.31
N PRO A 465 -6.51 -28.87 -2.14
CA PRO A 465 -7.19 -28.54 -0.88
C PRO A 465 -7.16 -27.05 -0.52
N ARG A 466 -6.10 -26.32 -0.90
CA ARG A 466 -6.00 -24.87 -0.68
C ARG A 466 -6.98 -24.10 -1.57
N MET A 467 -7.09 -24.50 -2.83
CA MET A 467 -8.04 -23.95 -3.78
C MET A 467 -9.49 -24.22 -3.34
N GLN A 468 -9.79 -25.45 -2.93
CA GLN A 468 -11.11 -25.83 -2.44
C GLN A 468 -11.52 -25.09 -1.17
N ALA A 469 -10.59 -24.80 -0.27
CA ALA A 469 -10.85 -24.00 0.93
C ALA A 469 -11.25 -22.55 0.58
N ALA A 470 -10.49 -21.91 -0.33
CA ALA A 470 -10.82 -20.57 -0.82
C ALA A 470 -12.18 -20.56 -1.57
N TRP A 471 -12.43 -21.57 -2.40
CA TRP A 471 -13.69 -21.70 -3.13
C TRP A 471 -14.89 -21.91 -2.20
N LYS A 472 -14.74 -22.72 -1.16
CA LYS A 472 -15.77 -22.88 -0.12
C LYS A 472 -16.10 -21.55 0.53
N TRP A 473 -15.08 -20.79 0.95
CA TRP A 473 -15.29 -19.47 1.56
C TRP A 473 -16.05 -18.53 0.61
N ILE A 474 -15.68 -18.52 -0.67
CA ILE A 474 -16.36 -17.72 -1.71
C ILE A 474 -17.83 -18.10 -1.83
N ARG A 475 -18.16 -19.39 -1.87
CA ARG A 475 -19.55 -19.86 -1.96
C ARG A 475 -20.37 -19.43 -0.75
N GLU A 476 -19.79 -19.52 0.45
CA GLU A 476 -20.46 -19.14 1.71
C GLU A 476 -20.69 -17.64 1.85
N HIS A 477 -19.85 -16.82 1.20
CA HIS A 477 -19.86 -15.36 1.33
C HIS A 477 -20.19 -14.64 0.02
N TYR A 478 -20.72 -15.34 -0.99
CA TYR A 478 -21.03 -14.75 -2.28
C TYR A 478 -22.06 -13.62 -2.13
N THR A 479 -21.66 -12.42 -2.51
CA THR A 479 -22.54 -11.26 -2.50
C THR A 479 -22.07 -10.20 -3.50
N LEU A 480 -23.02 -9.40 -3.97
CA LEU A 480 -22.80 -8.24 -4.82
C LEU A 480 -23.21 -6.92 -4.14
N ASP A 481 -23.53 -6.97 -2.84
CA ASP A 481 -23.98 -5.79 -2.08
C ASP A 481 -22.86 -5.10 -1.30
N VAL A 482 -21.86 -5.87 -0.87
CA VAL A 482 -20.77 -5.43 0.00
C VAL A 482 -19.50 -6.21 -0.34
N ASN A 483 -18.35 -5.74 0.14
CA ASN A 483 -17.14 -6.55 0.30
C ASN A 483 -17.28 -7.33 1.63
N PRO A 484 -17.55 -8.64 1.61
CA PRO A 484 -17.86 -9.41 2.82
C PRO A 484 -16.64 -9.56 3.75
N GLY A 485 -16.87 -9.71 5.05
CA GLY A 485 -15.83 -9.92 6.08
C GLY A 485 -15.62 -8.73 7.04
N PHE A 486 -16.26 -7.59 6.79
CA PHE A 486 -16.16 -6.37 7.60
C PHE A 486 -17.29 -6.20 8.64
N GLU A 487 -18.12 -7.21 8.86
CA GLU A 487 -19.31 -7.16 9.73
C GLU A 487 -18.99 -6.85 11.20
N HIS A 488 -17.73 -7.07 11.59
CA HIS A 488 -17.22 -6.83 12.95
C HIS A 488 -16.60 -5.44 13.13
N VAL A 489 -16.50 -4.64 12.07
CA VAL A 489 -15.92 -3.29 12.12
C VAL A 489 -17.03 -2.30 12.49
N ASP A 490 -16.78 -1.48 13.51
CA ASP A 490 -17.77 -0.54 14.04
C ASP A 490 -18.21 0.53 13.02
N ASP A 491 -17.39 0.85 12.02
CA ASP A 491 -17.78 1.76 10.92
C ASP A 491 -18.76 1.03 9.98
N PRO A 492 -20.04 1.46 9.89
CA PRO A 492 -21.03 0.82 9.03
C PRO A 492 -20.73 0.93 7.53
N ARG A 493 -19.76 1.77 7.13
CA ARG A 493 -19.28 1.87 5.75
C ARG A 493 -18.17 0.88 5.42
N ALA A 494 -17.59 0.18 6.42
CA ALA A 494 -16.43 -0.68 6.22
C ALA A 494 -16.68 -1.75 5.15
N ALA A 495 -17.86 -2.37 5.18
CA ALA A 495 -18.29 -3.35 4.18
C ALA A 495 -18.47 -2.77 2.76
N TYR A 496 -18.53 -1.45 2.60
CA TYR A 496 -18.57 -0.79 1.30
C TYR A 496 -17.19 -0.33 0.81
N GLN A 497 -16.13 -0.45 1.62
CA GLN A 497 -14.79 -0.02 1.21
C GLN A 497 -14.21 -0.99 0.17
N GLY A 498 -13.64 -0.45 -0.91
CA GLY A 498 -13.00 -1.27 -1.95
C GLY A 498 -14.01 -2.13 -2.72
N LEU A 499 -15.25 -1.68 -2.86
CA LEU A 499 -16.33 -2.45 -3.48
C LEU A 499 -16.13 -2.63 -4.99
N PHE A 500 -15.72 -1.58 -5.72
CA PHE A 500 -15.40 -1.70 -7.14
C PHE A 500 -14.13 -2.54 -7.34
N TYR A 501 -13.15 -2.41 -6.45
CA TYR A 501 -11.96 -3.25 -6.45
C TYR A 501 -12.28 -4.73 -6.14
N TYR A 502 -13.22 -4.97 -5.22
CA TYR A 502 -13.77 -6.28 -4.94
C TYR A 502 -14.42 -6.89 -6.18
N PHE A 503 -15.31 -6.15 -6.86
CA PHE A 503 -15.92 -6.60 -8.12
C PHE A 503 -14.89 -6.88 -9.21
N HIS A 504 -13.90 -6.01 -9.36
CA HIS A 504 -12.81 -6.19 -10.31
C HIS A 504 -12.02 -7.47 -10.06
N THR A 505 -11.60 -7.68 -8.80
CA THR A 505 -10.84 -8.87 -8.40
C THR A 505 -11.69 -10.13 -8.53
N MET A 506 -12.95 -10.08 -8.09
CA MET A 506 -13.93 -11.17 -8.21
C MET A 506 -14.11 -11.61 -9.66
N ALA A 507 -14.42 -10.67 -10.57
CA ALA A 507 -14.66 -11.01 -11.96
C ALA A 507 -13.44 -11.66 -12.60
N ARG A 508 -12.25 -11.13 -12.33
CA ARG A 508 -11.02 -11.69 -12.89
C ARG A 508 -10.68 -13.06 -12.31
N ALA A 509 -10.84 -13.23 -11.00
CA ALA A 509 -10.60 -14.51 -10.33
C ALA A 509 -11.55 -15.60 -10.84
N LEU A 510 -12.86 -15.31 -10.94
CA LEU A 510 -13.86 -16.26 -11.43
C LEU A 510 -13.67 -16.59 -12.91
N ASP A 511 -13.31 -15.59 -13.73
CA ASP A 511 -13.02 -15.80 -15.15
C ASP A 511 -11.82 -16.74 -15.36
N LEU A 512 -10.75 -16.59 -14.56
CA LEU A 512 -9.60 -17.48 -14.56
C LEU A 512 -9.90 -18.85 -13.96
N PHE A 513 -10.72 -18.89 -12.90
CA PHE A 513 -11.13 -20.13 -12.26
C PHE A 513 -12.02 -20.98 -13.16
N GLY A 514 -12.79 -20.36 -14.05
CA GLY A 514 -13.55 -21.04 -15.11
C GLY A 514 -14.92 -21.57 -14.68
N GLU A 515 -15.43 -21.17 -13.52
CA GLU A 515 -16.78 -21.51 -13.07
C GLU A 515 -17.80 -20.50 -13.59
N GLU A 516 -18.92 -20.96 -14.16
CA GLU A 516 -19.99 -20.08 -14.66
C GLU A 516 -21.09 -19.81 -13.62
N HIS A 517 -21.16 -20.64 -12.58
CA HIS A 517 -22.13 -20.49 -11.50
C HIS A 517 -21.46 -20.60 -10.14
N VAL A 518 -21.77 -19.67 -9.24
CA VAL A 518 -21.44 -19.82 -7.82
C VAL A 518 -22.65 -20.45 -7.13
N VAL A 519 -22.52 -21.65 -6.58
CA VAL A 519 -23.62 -22.31 -5.87
C VAL A 519 -23.49 -22.04 -4.39
N ASP A 520 -24.41 -21.28 -3.80
CA ASP A 520 -24.36 -20.94 -2.37
C ASP A 520 -24.68 -22.15 -1.45
N PRO A 521 -24.55 -22.03 -0.11
CA PRO A 521 -24.86 -23.11 0.82
C PRO A 521 -26.35 -23.52 0.83
N GLY A 522 -27.24 -22.65 0.36
CA GLY A 522 -28.66 -22.95 0.17
C GLY A 522 -28.95 -23.75 -1.11
N GLY A 523 -27.94 -23.98 -1.95
CA GLY A 523 -28.08 -24.69 -3.23
C GLY A 523 -28.56 -23.80 -4.38
N VAL A 524 -28.61 -22.47 -4.19
CA VAL A 524 -28.97 -21.54 -5.26
C VAL A 524 -27.76 -21.33 -6.16
N ALA A 525 -27.94 -21.57 -7.46
CA ALA A 525 -26.92 -21.29 -8.47
C ALA A 525 -27.00 -19.83 -8.93
N HIS A 526 -25.89 -19.10 -8.77
CA HIS A 526 -25.78 -17.69 -9.15
C HIS A 526 -25.01 -17.55 -10.46
N PRO A 527 -25.64 -17.15 -11.59
CA PRO A 527 -24.95 -16.85 -12.84
C PRO A 527 -24.17 -15.55 -12.71
N TRP A 528 -23.00 -15.63 -12.06
CA TRP A 528 -22.30 -14.48 -11.50
C TRP A 528 -21.97 -13.41 -12.55
N ARG A 529 -21.68 -13.80 -13.80
CA ARG A 529 -21.39 -12.86 -14.90
C ARG A 529 -22.56 -11.91 -15.14
N ARG A 530 -23.76 -12.46 -15.32
CA ARG A 530 -25.00 -11.71 -15.60
C ARG A 530 -25.43 -10.89 -14.39
N GLN A 531 -25.32 -11.45 -13.20
CA GLN A 531 -25.65 -10.74 -11.96
C GLN A 531 -24.69 -9.58 -11.68
N LEU A 532 -23.38 -9.77 -11.83
CA LEU A 532 -22.37 -8.74 -11.63
C LEU A 532 -22.49 -7.62 -12.65
N CYS A 533 -22.73 -7.95 -13.92
CA CYS A 533 -23.05 -6.96 -14.94
C CYS A 533 -24.30 -6.17 -14.57
N GLY A 534 -25.37 -6.86 -14.16
CA GLY A 534 -26.60 -6.26 -13.64
C GLY A 534 -26.36 -5.24 -12.54
N ARG A 535 -25.59 -5.63 -11.52
CA ARG A 535 -25.19 -4.78 -10.41
C ARG A 535 -24.48 -3.51 -10.89
N LEU A 536 -23.49 -3.64 -11.76
CA LEU A 536 -22.74 -2.49 -12.27
C LEU A 536 -23.62 -1.59 -13.13
N LEU A 537 -24.52 -2.13 -13.96
CA LEU A 537 -25.47 -1.33 -14.74
C LEU A 537 -26.40 -0.52 -13.83
N ALA A 538 -26.90 -1.12 -12.75
CA ALA A 538 -27.75 -0.43 -11.77
C ALA A 538 -27.01 0.68 -11.02
N MET A 539 -25.70 0.55 -10.84
CA MET A 539 -24.83 1.53 -10.18
C MET A 539 -24.29 2.61 -11.13
N GLN A 540 -24.45 2.48 -12.45
CA GLN A 540 -23.97 3.47 -13.41
C GLN A 540 -24.79 4.75 -13.33
N ARG A 541 -24.10 5.90 -13.24
CA ARG A 541 -24.77 7.21 -13.25
C ARG A 541 -25.48 7.45 -14.57
N ARG A 542 -26.70 7.99 -14.49
CA ARG A 542 -27.54 8.23 -15.67
C ARG A 542 -27.08 9.45 -16.48
N ASP A 543 -26.49 10.42 -15.81
CA ASP A 543 -26.21 11.75 -16.39
C ASP A 543 -24.95 11.75 -17.26
N ASP A 544 -23.87 11.14 -16.79
CA ASP A 544 -22.56 11.14 -17.46
C ASP A 544 -22.06 9.73 -17.84
N GLY A 545 -22.70 8.67 -17.35
CA GLY A 545 -22.28 7.29 -17.60
C GLY A 545 -21.12 6.80 -16.71
N SER A 546 -20.76 7.54 -15.67
CA SER A 546 -19.65 7.21 -14.79
C SER A 546 -20.06 6.32 -13.59
N TRP A 547 -19.07 5.80 -12.86
CA TRP A 547 -19.25 5.09 -11.59
C TRP A 547 -18.44 5.75 -10.49
N VAL A 548 -18.95 5.68 -9.27
CA VAL A 548 -18.25 6.11 -8.06
C VAL A 548 -18.82 5.39 -6.83
N ASN A 549 -18.00 5.17 -5.82
CA ASN A 549 -18.46 4.66 -4.53
C ASN A 549 -18.88 5.80 -3.61
N GLU A 550 -20.16 6.12 -3.60
CA GLU A 550 -20.72 7.20 -2.75
C GLU A 550 -20.75 6.84 -1.26
N ASN A 551 -20.75 5.54 -0.92
CA ASN A 551 -20.80 5.07 0.47
C ASN A 551 -19.43 5.17 1.16
N ALA A 552 -18.37 4.88 0.42
CA ALA A 552 -17.03 4.74 0.99
C ALA A 552 -15.97 5.27 0.00
N PRO A 553 -15.60 6.56 0.06
CA PRO A 553 -14.61 7.14 -0.84
C PRO A 553 -13.17 6.68 -0.56
N ARG A 554 -12.95 5.95 0.54
CA ARG A 554 -11.66 5.39 0.95
C ARG A 554 -11.12 4.43 -0.12
N TRP A 555 -9.80 4.26 -0.14
CA TRP A 555 -9.07 3.50 -1.17
C TRP A 555 -9.36 3.99 -2.59
N TRP A 556 -9.48 5.31 -2.72
CA TRP A 556 -9.66 6.01 -4.00
C TRP A 556 -10.95 5.69 -4.76
N GLU A 557 -11.90 4.96 -4.18
CA GLU A 557 -13.17 4.67 -4.87
C GLU A 557 -14.15 5.85 -4.90
N GLY A 558 -13.84 6.93 -4.17
CA GLY A 558 -14.49 8.23 -4.35
C GLY A 558 -14.01 8.96 -5.61
N ASN A 559 -12.90 8.53 -6.21
CA ASN A 559 -12.43 9.06 -7.49
C ASN A 559 -13.20 8.41 -8.63
N THR A 560 -13.95 9.24 -9.37
CA THR A 560 -14.85 8.79 -10.44
C THR A 560 -14.13 8.16 -11.63
N VAL A 561 -12.90 8.60 -11.96
CA VAL A 561 -12.10 7.99 -13.03
C VAL A 561 -11.70 6.58 -12.65
N LEU A 562 -11.18 6.38 -11.43
CA LEU A 562 -10.72 5.07 -10.98
C LEU A 562 -11.89 4.08 -10.80
N ALA A 563 -12.99 4.51 -10.18
CA ALA A 563 -14.18 3.67 -10.02
C ALA A 563 -14.81 3.30 -11.38
N THR A 564 -14.87 4.24 -12.34
CA THR A 564 -15.30 3.94 -13.71
C THR A 564 -14.36 2.95 -14.39
N SER A 565 -13.05 3.10 -14.19
CA SER A 565 -12.06 2.19 -14.75
C SER A 565 -12.24 0.76 -14.22
N TYR A 566 -12.40 0.60 -12.91
CA TYR A 566 -12.70 -0.70 -12.30
C TYR A 566 -14.00 -1.30 -12.83
N ALA A 567 -15.09 -0.52 -12.90
CA ALA A 567 -16.37 -1.00 -13.40
C ALA A 567 -16.27 -1.51 -14.84
N MET A 568 -15.61 -0.76 -15.73
CA MET A 568 -15.47 -1.15 -17.14
C MET A 568 -14.58 -2.38 -17.32
N ILE A 569 -13.45 -2.47 -16.61
CA ILE A 569 -12.60 -3.67 -16.65
C ILE A 569 -13.38 -4.88 -16.12
N THR A 570 -14.14 -4.70 -15.03
CA THR A 570 -15.01 -5.74 -14.46
C THR A 570 -16.04 -6.21 -15.50
N LEU A 571 -16.75 -5.30 -16.16
CA LEU A 571 -17.72 -5.63 -17.22
C LEU A 571 -17.06 -6.40 -18.38
N SER A 572 -15.80 -6.13 -18.70
CA SER A 572 -15.09 -6.91 -19.72
C SER A 572 -14.86 -8.36 -19.31
N HIS A 573 -14.52 -8.61 -18.04
CA HIS A 573 -14.31 -9.97 -17.54
C HIS A 573 -15.63 -10.68 -17.25
N ALA A 574 -16.66 -9.96 -16.83
CA ALA A 574 -17.99 -10.48 -16.55
C ALA A 574 -18.91 -10.50 -17.79
N MET A 575 -18.42 -10.11 -18.96
CA MET A 575 -19.21 -10.01 -20.19
C MET A 575 -19.88 -11.37 -20.47
N PRO A 576 -21.22 -11.42 -20.62
CA PRO A 576 -21.88 -12.66 -21.03
C PRO A 576 -21.36 -13.11 -22.39
N ALA A 577 -21.20 -14.43 -22.56
CA ALA A 577 -20.81 -15.03 -23.83
C ALA A 577 -21.78 -14.62 -24.95
N ARG A 578 -21.31 -14.63 -26.20
CA ARG A 578 -22.22 -14.48 -27.35
C ARG A 578 -23.18 -15.66 -27.42
N GLU A 579 -24.33 -15.45 -28.06
CA GLU A 579 -25.36 -16.49 -28.25
C GLU A 579 -24.85 -17.74 -29.01
N ASP A 580 -23.73 -17.61 -29.73
CA ASP A 580 -23.02 -18.69 -30.45
C ASP A 580 -21.95 -19.41 -29.61
N GLY A 581 -21.75 -19.01 -28.35
CA GLY A 581 -20.79 -19.62 -27.42
C GLY A 581 -19.35 -19.12 -27.55
N GLU A 582 -19.05 -18.20 -28.46
CA GLU A 582 -17.75 -17.53 -28.53
C GLU A 582 -17.68 -16.38 -27.50
N ARG A 583 -16.53 -16.26 -26.80
CA ARG A 583 -16.29 -15.25 -25.77
C ARG A 583 -15.85 -13.91 -26.35
#